data_AF-A0A3R6PSH0-F1
#
_entry.id   AF-A0A3R6PSH0-F1
#
_cell.length_a   1.000
_cell.length_b   1.000
_cell.length_c   1.000
_cell.angle_alpha   90.00
_cell.angle_beta   90.00
_cell.angle_gamma   90.00
#
_symmetry.space_group_name_H-M   'P 1'
#
loop_
_entity.id
_entity.type
_entity.pdbx_description
1 polymer ?
#
loop_
_entity_poly.entity_id
_entity_poly.type
_entity_poly.pdbx_seq_one_letter_code
_entity_poly.pdbx_strand_id
1 'polypeptide(L)' 'MDAQEVCLALKISKRCLQNYRDNGLIPYSNIGGKFFYRETDIQEILSEGLVKRK' A
#
# COMPACT_ATOMS: atom_id res chain seq x y z
N MET A 1 9.30 -1.38 2.80
CA MET A 1 8.99 -0.22 1.94
C MET A 1 8.39 0.90 2.76
N ASP A 2 8.76 2.14 2.45
CA ASP A 2 8.15 3.35 3.03
C ASP A 2 6.89 3.75 2.25
N ALA A 3 6.07 4.66 2.78
CA ALA A 3 4.81 5.05 2.14
C ALA A 3 5.00 5.62 0.72
N GLN A 4 6.13 6.29 0.47
CA GLN A 4 6.47 6.85 -0.83
C GLN A 4 6.80 5.77 -1.86
N GLU A 5 7.57 4.75 -1.46
CA GLU A 5 7.93 3.60 -2.30
C GLU A 5 6.69 2.81 -2.70
N VAL A 6 5.76 2.63 -1.76
CA VAL A 6 4.48 1.95 -2.03
C VAL A 6 3.62 2.75 -3.02
N CYS A 7 3.55 4.07 -2.86
CA CYS A 7 2.86 4.94 -3.82
C CYS A 7 3.43 4.80 -5.24
N LEU A 8 4.76 4.72 -5.38
CA LEU A 8 5.44 4.53 -6.66
C LEU A 8 5.19 3.14 -7.25
N ALA A 9 5.32 2.09 -6.43
CA ALA A 9 5.12 0.70 -6.86
C ALA A 9 3.67 0.44 -7.31
N LEU A 10 2.70 0.96 -6.56
CA LEU A 10 1.28 0.83 -6.88
C LEU A 10 0.79 1.87 -7.91
N LYS A 11 1.63 2.85 -8.26
CA LYS A 11 1.26 4.03 -9.08
C LYS A 11 0.00 4.74 -8.56
N ILE A 12 -0.09 4.91 -7.24
CA ILE A 12 -1.22 5.53 -6.57
C ILE A 12 -0.82 6.81 -5.84
N SER A 13 -1.79 7.70 -5.64
CA SER A 13 -1.59 8.90 -4.83
C SER A 13 -1.56 8.58 -3.33
N LYS A 14 -0.99 9.48 -2.52
CA LYS A 14 -1.02 9.38 -1.05
C LYS A 14 -2.44 9.24 -0.49
N ARG A 15 -3.42 9.87 -1.13
CA ARG A 15 -4.84 9.77 -0.78
C ARG A 15 -5.39 8.36 -1.01
N CYS A 16 -5.03 7.72 -2.13
CA CYS A 16 -5.40 6.33 -2.38
C CYS A 16 -4.73 5.39 -1.36
N LEU A 17 -3.45 5.61 -1.04
CA LEU A 17 -2.75 4.83 -0.02
C LEU A 17 -3.36 4.98 1.39
N GLN A 18 -3.90 6.15 1.72
CA GLN A 18 -4.68 6.33 2.95
C GLN A 18 -5.97 5.53 2.89
N ASN A 19 -6.76 5.69 1.82
CA ASN A 19 -8.01 4.96 1.63
C ASN A 19 -7.82 3.43 1.68
N TYR A 20 -6.72 2.92 1.14
CA TYR A 20 -6.38 1.50 1.20
C TYR A 20 -5.97 1.02 2.59
N ARG A 21 -5.38 1.88 3.42
CA ARG A 21 -5.14 1.57 4.83
C ARG A 21 -6.46 1.59 5.62
N ASP A 22 -7.29 2.60 5.38
CA ASP A 22 -8.58 2.75 6.06
C ASP A 22 -9.54 1.60 5.71
N ASN A 23 -9.51 1.15 4.46
CA ASN A 23 -10.28 -0.01 3.99
C ASN A 23 -9.62 -1.36 4.33
N GLY A 24 -8.42 -1.39 4.93
CA GLY A 24 -7.70 -2.63 5.25
C GLY A 24 -7.21 -3.41 4.02
N LEU A 25 -7.13 -2.78 2.85
CA LEU A 25 -6.65 -3.36 1.60
C LEU A 25 -5.13 -3.55 1.57
N ILE A 26 -4.38 -2.64 2.20
CA ILE A 26 -2.91 -2.75 2.28
C ILE A 26 -2.50 -3.06 3.71
N PRO A 27 -1.92 -4.24 3.97
CA PRO A 27 -1.31 -4.56 5.25
C PRO A 27 -0.16 -3.59 5.51
N TYR A 28 -0.14 -3.04 6.72
CA TYR A 28 0.94 -2.17 7.18
C TYR A 28 1.42 -2.64 8.55
N SER A 29 2.70 -2.42 8.81
CA SER A 29 3.31 -2.61 10.12
C SER A 29 3.67 -1.26 10.69
N ASN A 30 3.20 -0.94 11.89
CA ASN A 30 3.66 0.24 12.61
C ASN A 30 4.81 -0.15 13.54
N ILE A 31 6.00 0.40 13.30
CA ILE A 31 7.16 0.18 14.15
C ILE A 31 7.66 1.56 14.56
N GLY A 32 7.52 1.91 15.85
CA GLY A 32 8.00 3.18 16.39
C GLY A 32 7.34 4.41 15.75
N GLY A 33 6.07 4.34 15.36
CA GLY A 33 5.34 5.45 14.75
C GLY A 33 5.55 5.62 13.25
N LYS A 34 6.38 4.78 12.62
CA LYS A 34 6.54 4.72 11.16
C LYS A 34 5.76 3.56 10.57
N PHE A 35 5.16 3.81 9.40
CA PHE A 35 4.43 2.81 8.64
C PHE A 35 5.35 2.10 7.67
N PHE A 36 5.50 0.79 7.84
CA PHE A 36 6.27 -0.08 6.97
C PHE A 36 5.33 -1.01 6.22
N TYR A 37 5.69 -1.26 4.97
CA TYR A 37 4.96 -2.19 4.11
C TYR A 37 5.92 -3.27 3.62
N ARG A 38 5.45 -4.51 3.60
CA ARG A 38 6.20 -5.64 3.07
C ARG A 38 6.04 -5.69 1.56
N GLU A 39 7.14 -5.92 0.86
CA GLU A 39 7.13 -6.03 -0.61
C GLU A 39 6.25 -7.18 -1.08
N THR A 40 6.23 -8.30 -0.35
CA THR A 40 5.35 -9.45 -0.61
C THR A 40 3.89 -9.03 -0.63
N ASP A 41 3.45 -8.32 0.40
CA ASP A 41 2.06 -7.88 0.54
C ASP A 41 1.68 -6.92 -0.60
N ILE A 42 2.58 -5.99 -0.96
CA ILE A 42 2.35 -5.07 -2.08
C ILE A 42 2.29 -5.81 -3.43
N GLN A 43 3.15 -6.80 -3.64
CA GLN A 43 3.14 -7.65 -4.84
C GLN A 43 1.86 -8.49 -4.93
N GLU A 44 1.39 -9.05 -3.82
CA GLU A 44 0.12 -9.79 -3.79
C GLU A 44 -1.04 -8.87 -4.16
N ILE A 45 -1.11 -7.66 -3.62
CA ILE A 45 -2.17 -6.70 -3.92
C ILE A 45 -2.14 -6.24 -5.40
N LEU A 46 -0.94 -6.07 -5.96
CA LEU A 46 -0.74 -5.82 -7.39
C LEU A 46 -1.24 -6.99 -8.23
N SER A 47 -0.95 -8.22 -7.82
CA SER A 47 -1.33 -9.44 -8.51
C SER A 47 -2.83 -9.75 -8.39
N GLU A 48 -3.44 -9.50 -7.24
CA GLU A 48 -4.88 -9.67 -6.99
C GLU A 48 -5.72 -8.62 -7.72
N GLY A 49 -5.10 -7.56 -8.25
CA GLY A 49 -5.79 -6.52 -9.02
C GLY A 49 -6.74 -5.67 -8.19
N LEU A 50 -6.53 -5.63 -6.86
CA LEU A 50 -7.32 -4.82 -5.93
C LEU A 50 -7.20 -3.31 -6.22
N VAL A 51 -6.09 -2.91 -6.86
CA VAL A 51 -5.91 -1.59 -7.46
C VAL A 51 -6.49 -1.60 -8.88
N LYS A 52 -7.82 -1.73 -9.00
CA LYS A 52 -8.48 -1.58 -10.31
C LYS A 52 -8.28 -0.15 -10.81
N ARG A 53 -7.53 0.01 -11.91
CA ARG A 53 -7.63 1.20 -12.76
C ARG A 53 -9.07 1.28 -13.27
N LYS A 54 -9.79 2.33 -12.86
CA LYS A 54 -11.01 2.75 -13.54
C LYS A 54 -10.64 3.62 -14.74
#